data_AF-A0A7G8W642-F1
#
_entry.id   AF-A0A7G8W642-F1
#
_cell.length_a   1.000
_cell.length_b   1.000
_cell.length_c   1.000
_cell.angle_alpha   90.00
_cell.angle_beta   90.00
_cell.angle_gamma   90.00
#
_symmetry.space_group_name_H-M   'P 1'
#
loop_
_entity.id
_entity.type
_entity.pdbx_description
1 polymer ?
#
loop_
_entity_poly.entity_id
_entity_poly.type
_entity_poly.pdbx_seq_one_letter_code
_entity_poly.pdbx_strand_id
1 'polypeptide(L)'
;MPKRYREIYIHSKLMFVDDVYTTLGSANLNARSMVSDSEFNICTDDYDFSRAARLRVWGNIAGDDLDGGNGSPQVTAMTHQDWLRRMKANEDHRTKRRAPESNSFIHPFEDPRGEPLVRLA
;
A
#
# COMPACT_ATOMS: atom_id res chain seq x y z
N MET A 1 -6.01 25.42 9.44
CA MET A 1 -5.42 24.63 10.54
C MET A 1 -4.70 23.43 9.94
N PRO A 2 -3.49 23.06 10.39
CA PRO A 2 -2.84 21.84 9.90
C PRO A 2 -3.77 20.67 10.18
N LYS A 3 -4.20 19.96 9.13
CA LYS A 3 -5.06 18.78 9.26
C LYS A 3 -4.24 17.72 10.01
N ARG A 4 -4.65 17.40 11.24
CA ARG A 4 -4.08 16.28 11.98
C ARG A 4 -4.27 14.99 11.17
N TYR A 5 -3.34 14.05 11.31
CA TYR A 5 -3.48 12.72 10.75
C TYR A 5 -4.85 12.12 11.12
N ARG A 6 -5.54 11.58 10.13
CA ARG A 6 -6.77 10.79 10.27
C ARG A 6 -6.51 9.46 9.58
N GLU A 7 -6.74 8.38 10.30
CA GLU A 7 -6.60 7.04 9.77
C GLU A 7 -7.50 6.83 8.54
N ILE A 8 -6.91 6.27 7.49
CA ILE A 8 -7.61 5.87 6.28
C ILE A 8 -7.82 4.36 6.37
N TYR A 9 -9.08 3.95 6.38
CA TYR A 9 -9.42 2.54 6.41
C TYR A 9 -9.12 1.86 5.07
N ILE A 10 -8.12 0.96 5.06
CA ILE A 10 -7.76 0.20 3.86
C ILE A 10 -8.69 -1.00 3.72
N HIS A 11 -9.67 -0.88 2.81
CA HIS A 11 -10.61 -1.97 2.49
C HIS A 11 -10.26 -2.70 1.19
N SER A 12 -9.16 -2.33 0.53
CA SER A 12 -8.74 -2.90 -0.75
C SER A 12 -8.41 -4.40 -0.64
N LYS A 13 -8.79 -5.15 -1.67
CA LYS A 13 -8.25 -6.48 -1.96
C LYS A 13 -7.69 -6.44 -3.37
N LEU A 14 -6.47 -5.94 -3.45
CA LEU A 14 -5.78 -5.54 -4.67
C LEU A 14 -4.33 -5.99 -4.57
N MET A 15 -3.80 -6.56 -5.64
CA MET A 15 -2.40 -6.94 -5.74
C MET A 15 -1.87 -6.65 -7.13
N PHE A 16 -0.64 -6.15 -7.19
CA PHE A 16 0.15 -5.95 -8.40
C PHE A 16 1.38 -6.85 -8.33
N VAL A 17 1.79 -7.44 -9.46
CA VAL A 17 3.04 -8.18 -9.59
C VAL A 17 3.74 -7.72 -10.87
N ASP A 18 4.94 -7.18 -10.72
CA ASP A 18 5.87 -6.81 -11.80
C ASP A 18 5.31 -5.90 -12.90
N ASP A 19 4.27 -5.10 -12.61
CA ASP A 19 3.50 -4.36 -13.62
C ASP A 19 2.92 -5.28 -14.73
N VAL A 20 2.85 -6.59 -14.50
CA VAL A 20 2.30 -7.58 -15.44
C VAL A 20 0.96 -8.09 -14.95
N TYR A 21 0.84 -8.46 -13.68
CA TYR A 21 -0.39 -9.04 -13.15
C TYR A 21 -1.07 -8.11 -12.16
N THR A 22 -2.36 -7.88 -12.35
CA THR A 22 -3.22 -7.20 -11.39
C THR A 22 -4.39 -8.10 -11.03
N THR A 23 -4.69 -8.25 -9.73
CA THR A 23 -5.97 -8.81 -9.27
C THR A 23 -6.70 -7.81 -8.39
N LEU A 24 -8.01 -7.72 -8.60
CA LEU A 24 -8.92 -6.88 -7.83
C LEU A 24 -10.20 -7.67 -7.54
N GLY A 25 -10.66 -7.65 -6.30
CA GLY A 25 -11.90 -8.33 -5.94
C GLY A 25 -12.33 -8.14 -4.51
N SER A 26 -13.04 -9.14 -3.99
CA SER A 26 -13.55 -9.17 -2.62
C SER A 26 -12.69 -10.02 -1.66
N ALA A 27 -11.89 -10.96 -2.19
CA ALA A 27 -11.14 -11.92 -1.40
C ALA A 27 -10.03 -11.27 -0.55
N ASN A 28 -10.16 -11.33 0.77
CA ASN A 28 -9.10 -10.93 1.70
C ASN A 28 -7.97 -11.97 1.72
N LEU A 29 -6.75 -11.55 2.08
CA LEU A 29 -5.66 -12.48 2.34
C LEU A 29 -5.80 -13.14 3.72
N ASN A 30 -6.79 -14.02 3.87
CA ASN A 30 -7.00 -14.86 5.04
C ASN A 30 -7.73 -16.15 4.67
N ALA A 31 -7.67 -17.17 5.54
CA ALA A 31 -8.26 -18.48 5.25
C ALA A 31 -9.79 -18.44 5.03
N ARG A 32 -10.50 -17.46 5.62
CA ARG A 32 -11.94 -17.32 5.45
C ARG A 32 -12.27 -17.00 3.99
N SER A 33 -11.69 -15.93 3.44
CA SER A 33 -11.88 -15.55 2.04
C SER A 33 -11.23 -16.55 1.05
N MET A 34 -10.06 -17.11 1.39
CA MET A 34 -9.32 -17.97 0.46
C MET A 34 -9.83 -19.41 0.38
N VAL A 35 -10.67 -19.86 1.31
CA VAL A 35 -11.12 -21.27 1.39
C VAL A 35 -12.62 -21.40 1.61
N SER A 36 -13.26 -20.52 2.39
CA SER A 36 -14.62 -20.74 2.91
C SER A 36 -15.68 -19.86 2.25
N ASP A 37 -15.46 -18.54 2.26
CA ASP A 37 -16.44 -17.57 1.79
C ASP A 37 -16.52 -17.58 0.26
N SER A 38 -17.71 -17.27 -0.27
CA SER A 38 -17.88 -17.03 -1.70
C SER A 38 -17.28 -15.67 -2.05
N GLU A 39 -16.16 -15.69 -2.76
CA GLU A 39 -15.43 -14.49 -3.18
C GLU A 39 -15.38 -14.37 -4.71
N PHE A 40 -15.17 -13.16 -5.22
CA PHE A 40 -15.00 -12.91 -6.64
C PHE A 40 -13.85 -11.93 -6.89
N ASN A 41 -12.91 -12.35 -7.73
CA ASN A 41 -11.80 -11.54 -8.19
C ASN A 41 -11.74 -11.54 -9.72
N ILE A 42 -11.38 -10.40 -10.29
CA ILE A 42 -10.96 -10.27 -11.69
C ILE A 42 -9.45 -10.11 -11.68
N CYS A 43 -8.76 -10.80 -12.59
CA CYS A 43 -7.36 -10.53 -12.86
C CYS A 43 -7.12 -10.20 -14.33
N THR A 44 -6.07 -9.44 -14.56
CA THR A 44 -5.56 -9.10 -15.89
C THR A 44 -4.05 -9.21 -15.88
N ASP A 45 -3.49 -9.65 -17.00
CA ASP A 45 -2.06 -9.69 -17.30
C ASP A 45 -1.63 -8.54 -18.25
N ASP A 46 -2.52 -7.56 -18.46
CA ASP A 46 -2.25 -6.39 -19.29
C ASP A 46 -1.23 -5.46 -18.61
N TYR A 47 -0.08 -5.28 -19.28
CA TYR A 47 1.05 -4.50 -18.78
C TYR A 47 0.69 -3.01 -18.60
N ASP A 48 0.06 -2.41 -19.61
CA ASP A 48 -0.23 -0.97 -19.61
C ASP A 48 -1.22 -0.62 -18.50
N PHE A 49 -2.25 -1.45 -18.33
CA PHE A 49 -3.21 -1.33 -17.24
C PHE A 49 -2.54 -1.52 -15.87
N SER A 50 -1.78 -2.60 -15.69
CA SER A 50 -1.15 -2.93 -14.41
C SER A 50 -0.18 -1.83 -13.97
N ARG A 51 0.66 -1.35 -14.89
CA ARG A 51 1.57 -0.22 -14.65
C ARG A 51 0.82 1.06 -14.32
N ALA A 52 -0.19 1.44 -15.10
CA ALA A 52 -0.96 2.65 -14.86
C ALA A 52 -1.70 2.60 -13.51
N ALA A 53 -2.25 1.43 -13.15
CA ALA A 53 -2.92 1.20 -11.89
C ALA A 53 -1.95 1.30 -10.70
N ARG A 54 -0.75 0.70 -10.77
CA ARG A 54 0.28 0.85 -9.74
C ARG A 54 0.65 2.32 -9.55
N LEU A 55 1.03 3.02 -10.61
CA LEU A 55 1.43 4.44 -10.55
C LEU A 55 0.37 5.29 -9.85
N ARG A 56 -0.89 5.12 -10.25
CA ARG A 56 -2.01 5.84 -9.66
C ARG A 56 -2.21 5.48 -8.18
N VAL A 57 -2.18 4.20 -7.82
CA VAL A 57 -2.41 3.76 -6.43
C VAL A 57 -1.28 4.22 -5.53
N TRP A 58 -0.03 4.01 -5.94
CA TRP A 58 1.16 4.40 -5.17
C TRP A 58 1.25 5.93 -5.03
N GLY A 59 1.02 6.67 -6.11
CA GLY A 59 0.93 8.13 -6.10
C GLY A 59 -0.14 8.66 -5.14
N ASN A 60 -1.34 8.05 -5.14
CA ASN A 60 -2.42 8.43 -4.25
C ASN A 60 -2.10 8.22 -2.76
N ILE A 61 -1.31 7.20 -2.39
CA ILE A 61 -1.04 6.87 -0.98
C ILE A 61 0.26 7.50 -0.47
N ALA A 62 1.29 7.58 -1.30
CA ALA A 62 2.63 8.01 -0.90
C ALA A 62 2.98 9.42 -1.38
N GLY A 63 2.30 9.92 -2.42
CA GLY A 63 2.64 11.10 -3.21
C GLY A 63 3.14 10.69 -4.60
N ASP A 64 2.81 11.46 -5.64
CA ASP A 64 3.20 11.19 -7.04
C ASP A 64 4.71 11.06 -7.23
N ASP A 65 5.50 11.64 -6.33
CA ASP A 65 6.96 11.54 -6.34
C ASP A 65 7.49 10.16 -5.93
N LEU A 66 6.66 9.35 -5.26
CA LEU A 66 6.98 7.99 -4.79
C LEU A 66 6.04 6.94 -5.39
N ASP A 67 5.67 7.11 -6.66
CA ASP A 67 4.74 6.22 -7.35
C ASP A 67 5.39 4.92 -7.88
N GLY A 68 6.72 4.83 -7.92
CA GLY A 68 7.48 3.67 -8.42
C GLY A 68 7.96 3.77 -9.88
N GLY A 69 7.66 4.88 -10.58
CA GLY A 69 8.24 5.21 -11.88
C GLY A 69 8.11 4.14 -12.95
N ASN A 70 9.22 3.70 -13.54
CA ASN A 70 9.23 2.68 -14.60
C ASN A 70 9.08 1.23 -14.06
N GLY A 71 8.98 1.03 -12.75
CA GLY A 71 8.85 -0.30 -12.14
C GLY A 71 10.11 -1.15 -12.20
N SER A 72 11.26 -0.60 -12.64
CA SER A 72 12.50 -1.39 -12.69
C SER A 72 12.94 -1.80 -11.28
N PRO A 73 13.66 -2.93 -11.11
CA PRO A 73 14.10 -3.38 -9.79
C PRO A 73 14.86 -2.30 -8.99
N GLN A 74 15.68 -1.50 -9.67
CA GLN A 74 16.42 -0.39 -9.06
C GLN A 74 15.50 0.72 -8.58
N VAL A 75 14.56 1.17 -9.44
CA VAL A 75 13.60 2.23 -9.08
C VAL A 75 12.68 1.76 -7.95
N THR A 76 12.14 0.54 -8.04
CA THR A 76 11.30 -0.05 -6.99
C THR A 76 12.04 -0.16 -5.66
N ALA A 77 13.31 -0.58 -5.67
CA ALA A 77 14.12 -0.63 -4.46
C ALA A 77 14.36 0.77 -3.84
N MET A 78 14.63 1.77 -4.68
CA MET A 78 14.76 3.16 -4.23
C MET A 78 13.44 3.71 -3.67
N THR A 79 12.33 3.52 -4.39
CA THR A 79 10.98 3.93 -3.93
C THR A 79 10.63 3.29 -2.59
N HIS A 80 10.97 2.01 -2.39
CA HIS A 80 10.77 1.35 -1.10
C HIS A 80 11.56 2.01 0.03
N GLN A 81 12.84 2.35 -0.18
CA GLN A 81 13.63 3.10 0.80
C GLN A 81 13.03 4.49 1.08
N ASP A 82 12.49 5.13 0.05
CA ASP A 82 11.87 6.45 0.17
C ASP A 82 10.55 6.40 0.93
N TRP A 83 9.75 5.36 0.72
CA TRP A 83 8.58 5.07 1.55
C TRP A 83 8.95 4.89 3.01
N LEU A 84 10.01 4.12 3.33
CA LEU A 84 10.47 3.96 4.72
C LEU A 84 10.84 5.32 5.35
N ARG A 85 11.53 6.19 4.60
CA ARG A 85 11.87 7.55 5.05
C ARG A 85 10.63 8.43 5.25
N ARG A 86 9.70 8.42 4.29
CA ARG A 86 8.42 9.16 4.31
C ARG A 86 7.55 8.72 5.49
N MET A 87 7.40 7.42 5.71
CA MET A 87 6.66 6.86 6.84
C MET A 87 7.27 7.31 8.17
N LYS A 88 8.60 7.28 8.31
CA LYS A 88 9.28 7.79 9.51
C LYS A 88 9.05 9.28 9.74
N ALA A 89 9.11 10.10 8.68
CA ALA A 89 8.81 11.53 8.78
C ALA A 89 7.35 11.79 9.17
N ASN A 90 6.41 11.07 8.56
CA ASN A 90 4.98 11.14 8.89
C ASN A 90 4.70 10.72 10.33
N GLU A 91 5.42 9.72 10.85
CA GLU A 91 5.35 9.30 12.24
C GLU A 91 5.87 10.37 13.21
N ASP A 92 7.02 10.98 12.89
CA ASP A 92 7.54 12.12 13.63
C ASP A 92 6.57 13.31 13.62
N HIS A 93 5.86 13.53 12.51
CA HIS A 93 4.80 14.54 12.41
C HIS A 93 3.61 14.18 13.29
N ARG A 94 3.17 12.92 13.26
CA ARG A 94 2.05 12.41 14.08
C ARG A 94 2.32 12.62 15.57
N THR A 95 3.50 12.23 16.07
CA THR A 95 3.89 12.39 17.48
C THR A 95 4.00 13.86 17.89
N LYS A 96 4.45 14.74 16.98
CA LYS A 96 4.53 16.20 17.19
C LYS A 96 3.22 16.94 16.88
N ARG A 97 2.11 16.22 16.61
CA ARG A 97 0.79 16.77 16.25
C ARG A 97 0.81 17.72 15.03
N ARG A 98 1.68 17.43 14.07
CA ARG A 98 1.79 18.11 12.77
C ARG A 98 1.04 17.31 11.69
N ALA A 99 0.77 17.96 10.56
CA ALA A 99 0.24 17.28 9.38
C ALA A 99 1.31 16.34 8.80
N PRO A 100 0.93 15.23 8.14
CA PRO A 100 1.88 14.42 7.37
C PRO A 100 2.49 15.24 6.22
N GLU A 101 3.53 14.69 5.59
CA GLU A 101 4.07 15.21 4.34
C GLU A 101 2.95 15.41 3.30
N SER A 102 3.10 16.43 2.46
CA SER A 102 2.06 16.80 1.50
C SER A 102 1.73 15.63 0.59
N ASN A 103 0.42 15.36 0.40
CA ASN A 103 -0.09 14.25 -0.40
C ASN A 103 0.43 12.86 0.02
N SER A 104 0.84 12.70 1.28
CA SER A 104 1.30 11.42 1.82
C SER A 104 0.38 10.93 2.94
N PHE A 105 0.00 9.66 2.86
CA PHE A 105 -0.88 8.99 3.83
C PHE A 105 -0.26 7.73 4.43
N ILE A 106 0.96 7.36 4.01
CA ILE A 106 1.67 6.19 4.52
C ILE A 106 2.27 6.45 5.91
N HIS A 107 2.11 5.49 6.81
CA HIS A 107 2.69 5.47 8.15
C HIS A 107 3.28 4.08 8.42
N PRO A 108 4.26 3.95 9.34
CA PRO A 108 4.73 2.64 9.77
C PRO A 108 3.54 1.81 10.28
N PHE A 109 3.53 0.53 9.93
CA PHE A 109 2.53 -0.38 10.45
C PHE A 109 2.67 -0.52 11.98
N GLU A 110 1.56 -0.36 12.70
CA GLU A 110 1.47 -0.51 14.15
C GLU A 110 0.29 -1.45 14.43
N ASP A 111 0.55 -2.66 14.95
CA ASP A 111 -0.53 -3.53 15.46
C ASP A 111 -0.66 -3.34 16.98
N PRO A 112 -1.68 -2.62 17.47
CA PRO A 112 -1.88 -2.40 18.89
C PRO A 112 -2.22 -3.70 19.66
N ARG A 113 -2.48 -4.81 18.95
CA ARG A 113 -2.82 -6.11 19.54
C ARG A 113 -1.59 -7.00 19.75
N GLY A 114 -0.39 -6.56 19.36
CA GLY A 114 0.83 -7.37 19.33
C GLY A 114 0.88 -8.29 18.09
N GLU A 115 2.07 -8.83 17.77
CA GLU A 115 2.25 -9.61 16.55
C GLU A 115 1.31 -10.84 16.47
N PRO A 116 0.50 -10.97 15.41
CA PRO A 116 -0.17 -12.23 15.15
C PRO A 116 0.88 -13.24 14.67
N LEU A 117 1.25 -14.15 15.57
CA LEU A 117 2.07 -15.33 15.29
C LEU A 117 1.32 -16.26 14.31
N VAL A 118 1.34 -15.94 13.02
CA VAL A 118 1.04 -16.91 11.96
C VAL A 118 2.38 -17.51 11.55
N ARG A 119 2.77 -18.60 12.23
CA ARG A 119 3.82 -19.48 11.70
C ARG A 119 3.18 -20.27 10.56
N LEU A 120 3.59 -19.98 9.33
CA LEU A 120 3.39 -20.93 8.24
C LEU A 120 4.21 -22.17 8.61
N ALA A 121 3.52 -23.31 8.74
CA ALA A 121 4.13 -24.61 9.03
C ALA A 121 4.96 -25.09 7.83
#